data_AF-A0A1H2GUH9-F1
#
_entry.id   AF-A0A1H2GUH9-F1
#
_cell.length_a   1.000
_cell.length_b   1.000
_cell.length_c   1.000
_cell.angle_alpha   90.00
_cell.angle_beta   90.00
_cell.angle_gamma   90.00
#
_symmetry.space_group_name_H-M   'P 1'
#
loop_
_entity.id
_entity.type
_entity.pdbx_description
1 polymer ?
#
loop_
_entity_poly.entity_id
_entity_poly.type
_entity_poly.pdbx_seq_one_letter_code
_entity_poly.pdbx_strand_id
1 'polypeptide(L)' 'MWKLTALLLIVIAPTLAGTFALVPMTFFGVADYEPWLLAAFAAVGALLAVPVSYFVARRILGQIGGGGRSAPTS' A
#
# COMPACT_ATOMS: atom_id res chain seq x y z
N MET A 1 5.63 -12.46 10.30
CA MET A 1 4.96 -11.86 9.13
C MET A 1 4.13 -10.64 9.50
N TRP A 2 3.21 -10.73 10.46
CA TRP A 2 2.31 -9.63 10.84
C TRP A 2 3.00 -8.30 11.17
N LYS A 3 4.17 -8.32 11.83
CA LYS A 3 4.98 -7.11 12.07
C LYS A 3 5.45 -6.41 10.79
N LEU A 4 5.98 -7.18 9.83
CA LEU A 4 6.43 -6.64 8.52
C LEU A 4 5.23 -6.11 7.72
N THR A 5 4.13 -6.86 7.70
CA THR A 5 2.89 -6.43 7.04
C THR A 5 2.35 -5.14 7.67
N ALA A 6 2.33 -5.02 9.01
CA ALA A 6 1.87 -3.81 9.68
C ALA A 6 2.75 -2.58 9.38
N LEU A 7 4.08 -2.76 9.35
CA LEU A 7 5.01 -1.70 8.95
C LEU A 7 4.79 -1.26 7.50
N LEU A 8 4.58 -2.21 6.59
CA LEU A 8 4.29 -1.91 5.19
C LEU A 8 2.91 -1.26 5.03
N LEU A 9 1.92 -1.69 5.81
CA LEU A 9 0.56 -1.15 5.77
C LEU A 9 0.53 0.32 6.20
N ILE A 10 1.34 0.74 7.18
CA ILE A 10 1.49 2.15 7.57
C ILE A 10 1.90 3.05 6.39
N VAL A 11 2.71 2.54 5.47
CA VAL A 11 3.18 3.31 4.30
C VAL A 11 2.22 3.14 3.12
N ILE A 12 1.88 1.89 2.79
CA ILE A 12 1.06 1.51 1.61
C ILE A 12 -0.37 2.04 1.74
N ALA A 13 -0.95 2.04 2.94
CA ALA A 13 -2.32 2.51 3.13
C ALA A 13 -2.52 4.00 2.77
N PRO A 14 -1.76 4.96 3.34
CA PRO A 14 -1.88 6.36 2.94
C PRO A 14 -1.45 6.62 1.49
N THR A 15 -0.48 5.87 0.93
CA THR A 15 -0.13 6.04 -0.50
C THR A 15 -1.24 5.58 -1.43
N LEU A 16 -1.85 4.42 -1.19
CA LEU A 16 -2.97 3.94 -2.00
C LEU A 16 -4.21 4.82 -1.79
N ALA A 17 -4.51 5.21 -0.55
CA ALA A 17 -5.60 6.13 -0.27
C ALA A 17 -5.40 7.47 -1.01
N GLY A 18 -4.19 8.04 -0.96
CA GLY A 18 -3.86 9.27 -1.68
C GLY A 18 -3.92 9.12 -3.20
N THR A 19 -3.42 8.01 -3.75
CA THR A 19 -3.46 7.74 -5.20
C THR A 19 -4.89 7.57 -5.70
N PHE A 20 -5.73 6.85 -4.96
CA PHE A 20 -7.15 6.71 -5.30
C PHE A 20 -7.92 8.02 -5.12
N ALA A 21 -7.58 8.82 -4.10
CA ALA A 21 -8.13 10.17 -3.92
C ALA A 21 -7.81 11.11 -5.10
N LEU A 22 -6.65 10.95 -5.75
CA LEU A 22 -6.32 11.77 -6.92
C LEU A 22 -7.16 11.43 -8.15
N VAL A 23 -7.71 10.21 -8.25
CA VAL A 23 -8.53 9.77 -9.40
C VAL A 23 -9.72 10.72 -9.65
N PRO A 24 -10.64 10.98 -8.70
CA PRO A 24 -11.74 11.90 -8.95
C PRO A 24 -11.26 13.33 -9.28
N MET A 25 -10.15 13.80 -8.70
CA MET A 25 -9.58 15.10 -9.06
C MET A 25 -9.08 15.15 -10.52
N THR A 26 -8.55 14.05 -11.06
CA THR A 26 -8.11 13.99 -12.46
C THR A 26 -9.26 13.97 -13.47
N PHE A 27 -10.45 13.48 -13.09
CA PHE A 27 -11.60 13.38 -13.99
C PHE A 27 -12.57 14.56 -13.87
N PHE A 28 -12.82 15.05 -12.65
CA PHE A 28 -13.80 16.12 -12.39
C PHE A 28 -13.17 17.51 -12.29
N GLY A 29 -11.84 17.60 -12.27
CA GLY A 29 -11.12 18.85 -12.07
C GLY A 29 -11.14 19.31 -10.61
N VAL A 30 -10.15 20.12 -10.22
CA VAL A 30 -9.94 20.54 -8.83
C VAL A 30 -11.04 21.50 -8.34
N ALA A 31 -11.78 22.15 -9.25
CA ALA A 31 -12.71 23.24 -8.93
C ALA A 31 -14.11 22.79 -8.51
N ASP A 32 -14.61 21.64 -8.99
CA ASP A 32 -16.00 21.17 -8.77
C ASP A 32 -16.07 19.80 -8.07
N TYR A 33 -15.03 19.42 -7.32
CA TYR A 33 -15.01 18.10 -6.71
C TYR A 33 -15.84 18.05 -5.42
N GLU A 34 -16.68 17.03 -5.28
CA GLU A 34 -17.44 16.79 -4.05
C GLU A 34 -16.58 16.07 -2.98
N PRO A 35 -16.55 16.57 -1.72
CA PRO A 35 -15.75 15.98 -0.63
C PRO A 35 -16.08 14.51 -0.34
N TRP A 36 -17.34 14.11 -0.51
CA TRP A 36 -17.77 12.74 -0.24
C TRP A 36 -17.16 11.75 -1.24
N LEU A 37 -16.99 12.16 -2.50
CA LEU A 37 -16.44 11.34 -3.56
C LEU A 37 -14.95 11.06 -3.29
N LEU A 38 -14.22 12.09 -2.83
CA LEU A 38 -12.84 11.94 -2.38
C LEU A 38 -12.72 10.92 -1.23
N ALA A 39 -13.56 11.06 -0.21
CA ALA A 39 -13.56 10.16 0.94
C ALA A 39 -13.89 8.72 0.53
N ALA A 40 -14.84 8.54 -0.40
CA ALA A 40 -15.20 7.21 -0.92
C ALA A 40 -14.03 6.56 -1.67
N PHE A 41 -13.36 7.28 -2.58
CA PHE A 41 -12.20 6.75 -3.30
C PHE A 41 -11.01 6.49 -2.37
N ALA A 42 -10.73 7.38 -1.43
CA ALA A 42 -9.70 7.19 -0.42
C ALA A 42 -9.96 5.95 0.46
N ALA A 43 -11.22 5.73 0.85
CA ALA A 43 -11.63 4.56 1.62
C ALA A 43 -11.45 3.26 0.82
N VAL A 44 -11.78 3.26 -0.47
CA VAL A 44 -11.54 2.11 -1.37
C VAL A 44 -10.04 1.83 -1.48
N GLY A 45 -9.20 2.88 -1.64
CA GLY A 45 -7.75 2.74 -1.67
C GLY A 45 -7.18 2.16 -0.37
N ALA A 46 -7.70 2.60 0.78
CA ALA A 46 -7.33 2.06 2.08
C ALA A 46 -7.76 0.59 2.24
N LEU A 47 -8.92 0.21 1.73
CA LEU A 47 -9.41 -1.17 1.77
C LEU A 47 -8.53 -2.10 0.91
N LEU A 48 -8.11 -1.63 -0.26
CA LEU A 48 -7.18 -2.34 -1.15
C LEU A 48 -5.75 -2.42 -0.60
N ALA A 49 -5.36 -1.54 0.33
CA ALA A 49 -4.05 -1.58 0.95
C ALA A 49 -3.82 -2.83 1.82
N VAL A 50 -4.89 -3.42 2.35
CA VAL A 50 -4.81 -4.64 3.17
C VAL A 50 -4.29 -5.84 2.35
N PRO A 51 -4.91 -6.23 1.23
CA PRO A 51 -4.38 -7.32 0.41
C PRO A 51 -3.03 -6.97 -0.25
N VAL A 52 -2.81 -5.72 -0.65
CA VAL A 52 -1.54 -5.29 -1.26
C VAL A 52 -0.37 -5.39 -0.28
N SER A 53 -0.54 -4.90 0.96
CA SER A 53 0.51 -4.99 1.98
C SER A 53 0.86 -6.43 2.33
N TYR A 54 -0.12 -7.33 2.34
CA TYR A 54 0.11 -8.76 2.54
C TYR A 54 0.89 -9.39 1.38
N PHE A 55 0.53 -9.06 0.14
CA PHE A 55 1.22 -9.53 -1.06
C PHE A 55 2.69 -9.07 -1.10
N VAL A 56 2.93 -7.78 -0.84
CA VAL A 56 4.29 -7.22 -0.78
C VAL A 56 5.11 -7.86 0.33
N ALA A 57 4.53 -8.04 1.53
CA ALA A 57 5.21 -8.71 2.64
C ALA A 57 5.63 -10.14 2.29
N ARG A 58 4.76 -10.92 1.63
CA ARG A 58 5.10 -12.28 1.16
C ARG A 58 6.25 -12.26 0.15
N ARG A 59 6.25 -11.31 -0.80
CA ARG A 59 7.31 -11.21 -1.81
C ARG A 59 8.67 -10.89 -1.21
N ILE A 60 8.70 -9.94 -0.26
CA ILE A 60 9.92 -9.57 0.48
C ILE A 60 10.45 -10.74 1.29
N LEU A 61 9.59 -11.45 2.04
CA LEU A 61 10.00 -12.65 2.78
C LEU A 61 10.55 -13.75 1.87
N GLY A 62 9.98 -13.93 0.67
CA GLY A 62 10.50 -14.87 -0.32
C GLY A 62 11.87 -14.48 -0.87
N GLN A 63 12.17 -13.18 -1.00
CA GLN A 63 13.48 -12.70 -1.42
C GLN A 63 14.51 -12.76 -0.28
N ILE A 64 14.12 -12.41 0.94
CA ILE A 64 14.98 -12.49 2.13
C ILE A 64 15.32 -13.96 2.47
N GLY A 65 14.37 -14.88 2.31
CA GLY A 65 14.59 -16.32 2.51
C GLY A 65 15.63 -16.93 1.56
N GLY A 66 15.90 -16.30 0.41
CA GLY A 66 16.95 -16.69 -0.53
C GLY A 66 18.31 -16.02 -0.31
N GLY A 67 18.35 -14.87 0.39
CA GLY A 67 19.58 -14.07 0.56
C GLY A 67 20.32 -14.26 1.89
N GLY A 68 19.76 -15.01 2.84
CA GLY A 68 20.28 -15.10 4.21
C GLY A 68 21.31 -16.21 4.48
N ARG A 69 21.96 -16.81 3.47
CA ARG A 69 22.83 -17.98 3.68
C ARG A 69 24.16 -17.96 2.93
N SER A 70 24.77 -16.79 2.83
CA SER A 70 26.19 -16.61 2.45
C SER A 70 26.83 -15.75 3.56
N ALA A 71 27.67 -16.22 4.49
CA ALA A 71 28.55 -17.39 4.50
C ALA A 71 28.81 -17.90 5.94
N PRO A 72 29.11 -19.19 6.12
CA PRO A 72 29.86 -19.73 7.24
C PRO A 72 31.37 -19.85 6.93
N THR A 73 32.18 -20.07 7.98
CA THR A 73 33.64 -20.38 8.00
C THR A 73 34.55 -19.15 7.81
N SER A 74 35.52 -18.83 8.66
CA SER A 74 36.31 -19.58 9.65
C SER A 74 36.85 -18.63 10.73
#